data_AF-A0A1N5U1Q3-F1
#
_entry.id   AF-A0A1N5U1Q3-F1
#
_cell.length_a   1.000
_cell.length_b   1.000
_cell.length_c   1.000
_cell.angle_alpha   90.00
_cell.angle_beta   90.00
_cell.angle_gamma   90.00
#
_symmetry.space_group_name_H-M   'P 1'
#
loop_
_entity.id
_entity.type
_entity.pdbx_description
1 polymer ?
#
loop_
_entity_poly.entity_id
_entity_poly.type
_entity_poly.pdbx_seq_one_letter_code
_entity_poly.pdbx_strand_id
1 'polypeptide(L)' 'MGVPNNQDLDNAIEAIVVDAYGADEQHSAFLTVFEDETLLPTAAALLLTPVTVTSIDYTNEARGIVAICQGGWCG' A
#
# COMPACT_ATOMS: atom_id res chain seq x y z
N MET A 1 10.12 0.67 15.33
CA MET A 1 9.17 1.77 15.14
C MET A 1 7.95 1.48 15.98
N GLY A 2 7.46 2.44 16.76
CA GLY A 2 6.16 2.29 17.43
C GLY A 2 5.04 2.36 16.42
N VAL A 3 3.91 1.71 16.70
CA VAL A 3 2.70 1.85 15.88
C VAL A 3 2.25 3.33 16.00
N PRO A 4 2.01 4.04 14.89
CA PRO A 4 1.47 5.39 14.96
C PRO A 4 0.15 5.40 15.74
N ASN A 5 -0.10 6.48 16.50
CA ASN A 5 -1.39 6.62 17.17
C ASN A 5 -2.48 6.97 16.15
N ASN A 6 -3.76 6.86 16.54
CA ASN A 6 -4.87 7.10 15.60
C ASN A 6 -4.84 8.50 14.98
N GLN A 7 -4.41 9.54 15.71
CA GLN A 7 -4.35 10.90 15.17
C GLN A 7 -3.29 11.04 14.07
N ASP A 8 -2.13 10.41 14.24
CA ASP A 8 -1.08 10.43 13.22
C ASP A 8 -1.55 9.72 11.95
N LEU A 9 -2.29 8.62 12.10
CA LEU A 9 -2.90 7.89 10.98
C LEU A 9 -4.00 8.72 10.30
N ASP A 10 -4.90 9.33 11.06
CA ASP A 10 -5.98 10.17 10.52
C ASP A 10 -5.42 11.35 9.73
N ASN A 11 -4.38 12.02 10.26
CA ASN A 11 -3.70 13.12 9.58
C ASN A 11 -3.03 12.66 8.28
N ALA A 12 -2.40 11.48 8.28
CA ALA A 12 -1.79 10.91 7.08
C ALA A 12 -2.84 10.62 6.02
N ILE A 13 -3.97 10.02 6.41
CA ILE A 13 -5.08 9.74 5.49
C ILE A 13 -5.63 11.06 4.92
N GLU A 14 -5.92 12.06 5.77
CA GLU A 14 -6.43 13.37 5.35
C GLU A 14 -5.48 14.04 4.36
N ALA A 15 -4.18 13.99 4.60
CA ALA A 15 -3.18 14.54 3.70
C ALA A 15 -3.13 13.81 2.34
N ILE A 16 -3.26 12.48 2.34
CA ILE A 16 -3.23 11.67 1.11
C ILE A 16 -4.46 11.96 0.24
N VAL A 17 -5.65 12.08 0.84
CA VAL A 17 -6.92 12.17 0.09
C VAL A 17 -7.44 13.58 -0.11
N VAL A 18 -6.68 14.62 0.27
CA VAL A 18 -7.14 16.02 0.29
C VAL A 18 -7.67 16.52 -1.06
N ASP A 19 -7.10 16.03 -2.16
CA ASP A 19 -7.51 16.36 -3.54
C ASP A 19 -7.97 15.11 -4.32
N ALA A 20 -8.49 14.12 -3.61
CA ALA A 20 -8.96 12.87 -4.19
C ALA A 20 -10.47 12.69 -3.97
N TYR A 21 -11.24 12.86 -5.04
CA TYR A 21 -12.70 12.80 -5.05
C TYR A 21 -13.20 11.44 -5.53
N GLY A 22 -13.72 10.66 -4.58
CA GLY A 22 -14.25 9.32 -4.87
C GLY A 22 -13.19 8.23 -4.80
N ALA A 23 -13.62 6.97 -4.87
CA ALA A 23 -12.77 5.83 -4.56
C ALA A 23 -11.63 5.66 -5.57
N ASP A 24 -11.86 5.85 -6.86
CA ASP A 24 -10.81 5.76 -7.89
C ASP A 24 -9.64 6.73 -7.67
N GLU A 25 -9.96 8.00 -7.42
CA GLU A 25 -8.96 9.03 -7.13
C GLU A 25 -8.25 8.77 -5.80
N GLN A 26 -8.99 8.30 -4.77
CA GLN A 26 -8.40 7.97 -3.47
C GLN A 26 -7.41 6.82 -3.58
N HIS A 27 -7.73 5.74 -4.29
CA HIS A 27 -6.79 4.64 -4.53
C HIS A 27 -5.56 5.10 -5.29
N SER A 28 -5.73 5.98 -6.29
CA SER A 28 -4.62 6.55 -7.06
C SER A 28 -3.71 7.43 -6.19
N ALA A 29 -4.27 8.21 -5.27
CA ALA A 29 -3.50 9.00 -4.32
C ALA A 29 -2.69 8.12 -3.34
N PHE A 30 -3.30 7.06 -2.80
CA PHE A 30 -2.59 6.08 -1.97
C PHE A 30 -1.49 5.37 -2.75
N LEU A 31 -1.74 4.97 -4.00
CA LEU A 31 -0.71 4.35 -4.86
C LEU A 31 0.49 5.27 -5.01
N THR A 32 0.27 6.56 -5.29
CA THR A 32 1.35 7.56 -5.43
C THR A 32 2.22 7.62 -4.17
N VAL A 33 1.61 7.70 -2.99
CA VAL A 33 2.38 7.72 -1.73
C VAL A 33 3.11 6.41 -1.49
N PHE A 34 2.54 5.26 -1.84
CA PHE A 34 3.24 4.00 -1.71
C PHE A 34 4.45 3.91 -2.66
N GLU A 35 4.32 4.39 -3.89
CA GLU A 35 5.44 4.42 -4.86
C GLU A 35 6.56 5.36 -4.42
N ASP A 36 6.22 6.51 -3.82
CA ASP A 36 7.19 7.51 -3.37
C ASP A 36 7.88 7.13 -2.04
N GLU A 37 7.13 6.61 -1.07
CA GLU A 37 7.61 6.43 0.31
C GLU A 37 7.97 4.98 0.66
N THR A 38 7.57 4.00 -0.16
CA THR A 38 7.93 2.59 0.07
C THR A 38 9.21 2.24 -0.68
N LEU A 39 10.28 1.94 0.07
CA LEU A 39 11.51 1.42 -0.52
C LEU A 39 11.30 -0.03 -0.99
N LEU A 40 11.00 -0.20 -2.26
CA LEU A 40 10.90 -1.51 -2.91
C LEU A 40 12.27 -1.98 -3.45
N PRO A 41 12.58 -3.29 -3.38
CA PRO A 41 11.76 -4.36 -2.81
C PRO A 41 11.74 -4.32 -1.27
N THR A 42 10.59 -4.67 -0.67
CA THR A 42 10.44 -4.70 0.81
C THR A 42 9.90 -6.03 1.31
N ALA A 43 10.26 -6.38 2.55
CA ALA A 43 9.80 -7.61 3.20
C ALA A 43 8.36 -7.45 3.74
N ALA A 44 7.52 -8.45 3.51
CA ALA A 44 6.16 -8.51 4.00
C ALA A 44 5.75 -9.95 4.33
N ALA A 45 4.50 -10.14 4.77
CA ALA A 45 3.91 -11.45 4.99
C ALA A 45 2.53 -11.54 4.32
N LEU A 46 2.32 -12.57 3.49
CA LEU A 46 1.04 -12.90 2.89
C LEU A 46 0.47 -14.13 3.60
N LEU A 47 -0.61 -13.97 4.35
CA LEU A 47 -1.21 -15.06 5.16
C LEU A 47 -0.16 -15.81 5.99
N LEU A 48 0.69 -15.06 6.71
CA LEU A 48 1.83 -15.56 7.52
C LEU A 48 3.01 -16.16 6.73
N THR A 49 2.94 -16.19 5.39
CA THR A 49 4.07 -16.62 4.54
C THR A 49 4.95 -15.41 4.23
N PRO A 50 6.27 -15.46 4.53
CA PRO A 50 7.17 -14.37 4.19
C PRO A 50 7.29 -14.22 2.67
N VAL A 51 7.13 -13.00 2.19
CA VAL A 51 7.23 -12.64 0.77
C VAL A 51 8.02 -11.34 0.62
N THR A 52 8.53 -11.10 -0.58
CA THR A 52 9.13 -9.82 -0.97
C THR A 52 8.16 -9.09 -1.90
N VAL A 53 7.71 -7.90 -1.52
CA VAL A 53 6.92 -7.03 -2.40
C VAL A 53 7.88 -6.36 -3.37
N THR A 54 7.61 -6.46 -4.67
CA THR A 54 8.45 -5.90 -5.73
C THR A 54 7.81 -4.73 -6.46
N SER A 55 6.48 -4.65 -6.46
CA SER A 55 5.72 -3.51 -6.99
C SER A 55 4.34 -3.45 -6.35
N ILE A 56 3.70 -2.28 -6.45
CA ILE A 56 2.33 -2.02 -6.02
C ILE A 56 1.61 -1.46 -7.25
N ASP A 57 0.34 -1.80 -7.44
CA ASP A 57 -0.43 -1.44 -8.62
C ASP A 57 -1.90 -1.19 -8.24
N TYR A 58 -2.60 -0.41 -9.06
CA TYR A 58 -4.03 -0.16 -8.96
C TYR A 58 -4.64 -0.17 -10.37
N THR A 59 -5.63 -1.04 -10.58
CA THR A 59 -6.23 -1.25 -11.91
C THR A 59 -7.69 -0.83 -12.00
N ASN A 60 -8.46 -1.00 -10.93
CA ASN A 60 -9.85 -0.57 -10.81
C ASN A 60 -10.35 -0.76 -9.36
N GLU A 61 -11.44 -0.08 -9.03
CA GLU A 61 -12.05 -0.10 -7.70
C GLU A 61 -12.45 -1.51 -7.23
N ALA A 62 -12.86 -2.40 -8.14
CA ALA A 62 -13.29 -3.76 -7.76
C ALA A 62 -12.13 -4.65 -7.26
N ARG A 63 -10.89 -4.32 -7.62
CA ARG A 63 -9.68 -5.02 -7.14
C ARG A 63 -8.97 -4.28 -6.01
N GLY A 64 -9.15 -2.97 -5.91
CA GLY A 64 -8.38 -2.13 -5.00
C GLY A 64 -6.87 -2.14 -5.33
N ILE A 65 -6.06 -1.68 -4.38
CA ILE A 65 -4.60 -1.67 -4.49
C ILE A 65 -4.07 -3.09 -4.31
N VAL A 66 -3.20 -3.54 -5.22
CA VAL A 66 -2.59 -4.87 -5.23
C VAL A 66 -1.08 -4.79 -5.15
N ALA A 67 -0.46 -5.76 -4.48
CA ALA A 67 0.99 -5.89 -4.41
C ALA A 67 1.46 -7.08 -5.24
N ILE A 68 2.47 -6.88 -6.08
CA ILE A 68 3.18 -7.99 -6.75
C ILE A 68 4.25 -8.50 -5.79
N CYS A 69 4.13 -9.77 -5.43
CA CYS A 69 4.98 -10.41 -4.45
C CYS A 69 5.80 -11.53 -5.09
N GLN A 70 7.08 -11.59 -4.76
CA GLN A 70 7.93 -12.74 -4.99
C GLN A 70 8.03 -13.56 -3.70
N GLY A 71 7.60 -14.82 -3.77
CA GLY A 71 7.73 -15.77 -2.67
C GLY A 71 8.86 -16.75 -2.93
N GLY A 72 9.54 -17.17 -1.86
CA GLY A 72 10.29 -18.41 -1.86
C GLY A 72 9.29 -19.56 -1.78
N TRP A 73 8.81 -20.07 -2.91
CA TRP A 73 8.06 -21.33 -2.89
C TRP A 73 9.06 -22.46 -2.66
N CYS A 74 9.13 -22.93 -1.41
CA CYS A 74 9.73 -24.21 -1.04
C CYS A 74 8.57 -25.16 -0.73
N GLY A 75 8.10 -25.88 -1.75
CA GLY A 75 7.04 -26.88 -1.64
C GLY A 75 6.92 -27.70 -2.91
#